data_AF-A0A350H2G4-F1
#
_entry.id   AF-A0A350H2G4-F1
#
_cell.length_a   1.000
_cell.length_b   1.000
_cell.length_c   1.000
_cell.angle_alpha   90.00
_cell.angle_beta   90.00
_cell.angle_gamma   90.00
#
_symmetry.space_group_name_H-M   'P 1'
#
loop_
_entity.id
_entity.type
_entity.pdbx_description
1 polymer ?
#
loop_
_entity_poly.entity_id
_entity_poly.type
_entity_poly.pdbx_seq_one_letter_code
_entity_poly.pdbx_strand_id
1 'polypeptide(L)' 'MKNYIHYKNEETGYEGYLYGESSLVIKNEKIGYYMHTGSRSINTFEELKKQVDEAPKFFETILQDEEC' A
#
# COMPACT_ATOMS: atom_id res chain seq x y z
N MET A 1 -9.90 -16.55 -13.00
CA MET A 1 -8.47 -16.16 -13.00
C MET A 1 -8.25 -15.29 -11.79
N LYS A 2 -7.23 -15.55 -10.96
CA LYS A 2 -6.91 -14.66 -9.82
C LYS A 2 -6.16 -13.45 -10.38
N ASN A 3 -6.85 -12.32 -10.52
CA ASN A 3 -6.21 -11.04 -10.82
C ASN A 3 -5.41 -10.65 -9.58
N TYR A 4 -4.10 -10.88 -9.65
CA TYR A 4 -3.15 -10.49 -8.63
C TYR A 4 -2.16 -9.54 -9.27
N ILE A 5 -2.05 -8.34 -8.70
CA ILE A 5 -1.10 -7.32 -9.14
C ILE A 5 -0.17 -7.03 -7.98
N HIS A 6 1.12 -6.99 -8.25
CA HIS A 6 2.15 -6.67 -7.27
C HIS A 6 3.03 -5.55 -7.81
N TYR A 7 3.37 -4.61 -6.93
CA TYR A 7 4.30 -3.53 -7.22
C TYR A 7 5.15 -3.24 -5.99
N LYS A 8 6.43 -3.02 -6.21
CA LYS A 8 7.40 -2.64 -5.19
C LYS A 8 8.08 -1.35 -5.60
N ASN A 9 8.08 -0.37 -4.70
CA ASN A 9 8.89 0.83 -4.84
C ASN A 9 10.23 0.58 -4.11
N GLU A 10 11.30 0.41 -4.89
CA GLU A 10 12.66 0.14 -4.36
C GLU A 10 13.28 1.34 -3.63
N GLU A 11 12.86 2.57 -3.95
CA GLU A 11 13.37 3.79 -3.31
C GLU A 11 12.86 3.90 -1.87
N THR A 12 11.58 3.59 -1.65
CA THR A 12 10.91 3.73 -0.35
C THR A 12 10.85 2.40 0.42
N GLY A 13 11.01 1.28 -0.27
CA GLY A 13 10.90 -0.08 0.29
C GLY A 13 9.45 -0.53 0.55
N TYR A 14 8.46 0.20 0.06
CA TYR A 14 7.05 -0.17 0.18
C TYR A 14 6.63 -1.11 -0.95
N GLU A 15 5.77 -2.07 -0.60
CA GLU A 15 5.26 -3.10 -1.50
C GLU A 15 3.75 -3.14 -1.42
N GLY A 16 3.07 -3.14 -2.57
CA GLY A 16 1.62 -3.19 -2.68
C GLY A 16 1.16 -4.45 -3.40
N TYR A 17 0.10 -5.06 -2.88
CA TYR A 17 -0.51 -6.28 -3.38
C TYR A 17 -2.00 -6.04 -3.58
N LEU A 18 -2.47 -6.20 -4.82
CA LEU A 18 -3.88 -6.17 -5.15
C LEU A 18 -4.38 -7.60 -5.37
N TYR A 19 -5.32 -8.04 -4.54
CA TYR A 19 -5.98 -9.34 -4.60
C TYR A 19 -7.42 -9.17 -5.11
N GLY A 20 -7.68 -9.68 -6.32
CA GLY A 20 -9.01 -9.57 -6.93
C GLY A 20 -9.34 -8.13 -7.32
N GLU A 21 -10.60 -7.74 -7.11
CA GLU A 21 -11.11 -6.41 -7.49
C GLU A 21 -11.26 -5.48 -6.27
N SER A 22 -10.84 -5.89 -5.07
CA SER A 22 -11.22 -5.14 -3.87
C SER A 22 -10.25 -5.14 -2.69
N SER A 23 -9.25 -6.02 -2.66
CA SER A 23 -8.35 -6.13 -1.52
C SER A 23 -6.98 -5.60 -1.88
N LEU A 24 -6.55 -4.53 -1.20
CA LEU A 24 -5.22 -3.95 -1.31
C LEU A 24 -4.48 -4.07 0.02
N VAL A 25 -3.26 -4.57 -0.07
CA VAL A 25 -2.31 -4.65 1.05
C VAL A 25 -1.07 -3.86 0.68
N ILE A 26 -0.67 -2.92 1.54
CA ILE A 26 0.61 -2.22 1.42
C ILE A 26 1.44 -2.57 2.66
N LYS A 27 2.67 -3.02 2.45
CA LYS A 27 3.61 -3.34 3.54
C LYS A 27 4.95 -2.65 3.32
N ASN A 28 5.67 -2.42 4.42
CA ASN A 28 7.09 -2.11 4.39
C ASN A 28 7.80 -2.92 5.47
N GLU A 29 8.58 -3.91 5.05
CA GLU A 29 9.24 -4.86 5.95
C GLU A 29 10.31 -4.21 6.83
N LYS A 30 10.91 -3.10 6.39
CA LYS A 30 11.97 -2.42 7.15
C LYS A 30 11.45 -1.75 8.42
N ILE A 31 10.20 -1.28 8.38
CA ILE A 31 9.56 -0.52 9.46
C ILE A 31 8.41 -1.29 10.12
N GLY A 32 8.08 -2.49 9.62
CA GLY A 32 7.07 -3.37 10.23
C GLY A 32 5.62 -2.91 10.05
N TYR A 33 5.35 -1.93 9.18
CA TYR A 33 4.00 -1.42 8.95
C TYR A 33 3.25 -2.17 7.84
N TYR A 34 1.96 -2.38 8.10
CA TYR A 34 1.03 -3.03 7.19
C TYR A 34 -0.27 -2.20 7.14
N MET A 35 -0.66 -1.75 5.96
CA MET A 35 -1.97 -1.19 5.69
C MET A 35 -2.77 -2.20 4.88
N HIS A 36 -3.91 -2.59 5.43
CA HIS A 36 -4.91 -3.36 4.71
C HIS A 36 -6.12 -2.47 4.48
N THR A 37 -6.31 -1.99 3.25
CA THR A 37 -7.55 -1.27 2.95
C THR A 37 -8.66 -2.30 2.70
N GLY A 38 -9.80 -2.16 3.37
CA GLY A 38 -11.00 -2.94 3.06
C GLY A 38 -11.49 -2.70 1.63
N SER A 39 -12.58 -3.36 1.24
CA SER A 39 -13.14 -3.37 -0.13
C SER A 39 -13.11 -1.99 -0.81
N ARG A 40 -12.09 -1.72 -1.62
CA ARG A 40 -11.95 -0.52 -2.45
C ARG A 40 -11.87 -0.94 -3.90
N SER A 41 -12.52 -0.19 -4.79
CA SER A 41 -12.50 -0.42 -6.25
C SER A 41 -11.15 -0.08 -6.90
N ILE A 42 -10.03 -0.39 -6.25
CA ILE A 42 -8.69 -0.25 -6.84
C ILE A 42 -8.51 -1.48 -7.71
N ASN A 43 -8.59 -1.30 -9.03
CA ASN A 43 -8.68 -2.43 -9.96
C ASN A 43 -7.54 -2.39 -10.99
N THR A 44 -6.67 -1.39 -10.91
CA THR A 44 -5.61 -1.16 -11.90
C THR A 44 -4.22 -1.11 -11.28
N PHE A 45 -3.21 -1.44 -12.10
CA PHE A 45 -1.81 -1.32 -11.71
C PHE A 45 -1.40 0.12 -11.42
N GLU A 46 -1.93 1.09 -12.17
CA GLU A 46 -1.59 2.51 -11.98
C GLU A 46 -2.08 3.04 -10.64
N GLU A 47 -3.29 2.68 -10.23
CA GLU A 47 -3.82 3.02 -8.90
C GLU A 47 -3.01 2.35 -7.78
N LEU A 48 -2.66 1.07 -7.94
CA LEU A 48 -1.78 0.36 -7.01
C LEU A 48 -0.44 1.10 -6.86
N LYS A 49 0.21 1.43 -7.98
CA LYS A 49 1.48 2.15 -8.01
C LYS A 49 1.37 3.48 -7.28
N LYS A 50 0.33 4.27 -7.57
CA LYS A 50 0.09 5.55 -6.91
C LYS A 50 -0.04 5.41 -5.40
N GLN A 51 -0.82 4.43 -4.92
CA GLN A 51 -0.99 4.21 -3.48
C GLN A 51 0.32 3.78 -2.78
N VAL A 52 1.12 2.93 -3.42
CA VAL A 52 2.43 2.52 -2.87
C VAL A 52 3.42 3.68 -2.84
N ASP A 53 3.44 4.52 -3.89
CA ASP A 53 4.32 5.69 -3.96
C ASP A 53 3.91 6.78 -2.94
N GLU A 54 2.62 6.90 -2.62
CA GLU A 54 2.08 7.85 -1.64
C GLU A 54 2.09 7.34 -0.19
N ALA A 55 2.21 6.03 0.03
CA ALA A 55 2.19 5.39 1.34
C ALA A 55 3.18 5.99 2.36
N PRO A 56 4.44 6.31 2.03
CA PRO A 56 5.38 6.89 2.99
C PRO A 56 4.82 8.16 3.67
N LYS A 57 4.26 9.09 2.89
CA LYS A 57 3.69 10.34 3.40
C LYS A 57 2.49 10.10 4.31
N PHE A 58 1.65 9.13 3.95
CA PHE A 58 0.50 8.75 4.75
C PHE A 58 0.91 8.20 6.11
N PHE A 59 1.90 7.29 6.14
CA PHE A 59 2.42 6.74 7.39
C PHE A 59 3.18 7.78 8.21
N GLU A 60 3.96 8.67 7.60
CA GLU A 60 4.59 9.80 8.30
C GLU A 60 3.55 10.69 9.00
N THR A 61 2.42 10.96 8.34
CA THR A 61 1.33 11.78 8.92
C THR A 61 0.69 11.09 10.12
N ILE A 62 0.40 9.79 10.02
CA ILE A 62 -0.21 9.02 11.12
C ILE A 62 0.74 8.92 12.31
N LEU A 63 2.03 8.66 12.06
CA LEU A 63 3.02 8.48 13.12
C LEU A 63 3.33 9.78 13.87
N GLN A 64 3.21 10.93 13.20
CA GLN A 64 3.34 12.23 13.86
C GLN A 64 2.16 12.56 14.79
N ASP A 65 0.98 11.98 14.56
CA ASP A 65 -0.21 12.17 15.41
C ASP A 65 -0.20 11.27 16.67
N GLU A 66 0.63 10.23 16.74
CA GLU A 66 0.73 9.33 17.91
C GLU A 66 1.70 9.83 19.01
N GLU A 67 2.42 10.94 18.80
CA GLU A 67 3.23 11.62 19.85
C GLU A 67 2.44 12.70 20.63
N CYS A 68 1.17 12.43 20.99
CA CYS A 68 0.34 13.30 21.84
C CYS A 68 0.20 12.80 23.29
#